data_AF-A0A9D6E0V3-F1
#
_entry.id   AF-A0A9D6E0V3-F1
#
_cell.length_a   1.000
_cell.length_b   1.000
_cell.length_c   1.000
_cell.angle_alpha   90.00
_cell.angle_beta   90.00
_cell.angle_gamma   90.00
#
_symmetry.space_group_name_H-M   'P 1'
#
loop_
_entity.id
_entity.type
_entity.pdbx_description
1 polymer ?
#
loop_
_entity_poly.entity_id
_entity_poly.type
_entity_poly.pdbx_seq_one_letter_code
_entity_poly.pdbx_strand_id
1 'polypeptide(L)' 'MAFSDRTLVCRDCGKEFIFTSGEQEFFAQKGLE' A
#
# COMPACT_ATOMS: atom_id res chain seq x y z
N MET A 1 -1.11 3.14 14.15
CA MET A 1 -2.15 3.27 13.11
C MET A 1 -2.54 1.86 12.74
N ALA A 2 -3.82 1.47 12.79
CA ALA A 2 -4.22 0.15 12.31
C ALA A 2 -4.38 0.24 10.79
N PHE A 3 -3.46 -0.36 10.03
CA PHE A 3 -3.56 -0.43 8.57
C PHE A 3 -4.38 -1.66 8.18
N SER A 4 -5.21 -1.53 7.15
CA SER A 4 -6.00 -2.61 6.56
C SER A 4 -5.53 -2.85 5.13
N ASP A 5 -5.73 -4.05 4.60
CA ASP A 5 -5.49 -4.30 3.19
C ASP A 5 -6.27 -3.30 2.33
N ARG A 6 -5.59 -2.75 1.33
CA ARG A 6 -6.22 -1.82 0.39
C ARG A 6 -5.84 -2.22 -1.03
N THR A 7 -6.84 -2.33 -1.90
CA THR A 7 -6.59 -2.52 -3.32
C THR A 7 -6.23 -1.18 -3.94
N LEU A 8 -5.08 -1.11 -4.60
CA LEU A 8 -4.60 0.05 -5.34
C LEU A 8 -4.56 -0.25 -6.83
N VAL A 9 -4.69 0.81 -7.62
CA VAL A 9 -4.56 0.75 -9.07
C VAL A 9 -3.19 1.29 -9.45
N CYS A 10 -2.40 0.50 -10.18
CA CYS A 10 -1.12 0.95 -10.70
C CYS A 10 -1.33 2.12 -11.66
N ARG A 11 -0.67 3.25 -11.42
CA ARG A 11 -0.78 4.46 -12.25
C ARG A 11 -0.29 4.23 -13.69
N ASP A 12 0.71 3.36 -13.88
CA ASP A 12 1.33 3.12 -15.18
C ASP A 12 0.57 2.09 -16.04
N CYS A 13 0.05 1.02 -15.44
CA CYS A 13 -0.60 -0.07 -16.19
C CYS A 13 -2.09 -0.28 -15.87
N GLY A 14 -2.66 0.45 -14.91
CA GLY A 14 -4.06 0.35 -14.53
C GLY A 14 -4.46 -0.95 -13.83
N LYS A 15 -3.49 -1.82 -13.50
CA LYS A 15 -3.77 -3.10 -12.83
C LYS A 15 -4.01 -2.89 -11.35
N GLU A 16 -4.99 -3.62 -10.84
CA GLU A 16 -5.26 -3.70 -9.41
C GLU A 16 -4.23 -4.60 -8.72
N PHE A 17 -3.75 -4.16 -7.56
CA PHE A 17 -2.91 -4.94 -6.66
C PHE A 17 -3.28 -4.66 -5.22
N ILE A 18 -3.04 -5.64 -4.34
CA ILE A 18 -3.31 -5.50 -2.91
C ILE A 18 -2.08 -4.87 -2.26
N PHE A 19 -2.27 -3.73 -1.62
CA PHE A 19 -1.28 -3.13 -0.74
C PHE A 19 -1.65 -3.50 0.69
N THR A 20 -0.97 -4.51 1.22
CA THR A 20 -1.29 -5.13 2.50
C THR A 20 -1.00 -4.20 3.67
N SER A 21 -1.61 -4.48 4.83
CA SER A 21 -1.33 -3.75 6.07
C SER A 21 0.16 -3.75 6.42
N GLY A 22 0.86 -4.87 6.25
CA GLY A 22 2.28 -5.00 6.56
C GLY A 22 3.17 -4.16 5.64
N GLU A 23 2.82 -4.07 4.35
CA GLU A 23 3.51 -3.18 3.42
C GLU A 23 3.28 -1.71 3.81
N GLN A 24 2.03 -1.33 4.11
CA GLN A 24 1.71 0.03 4.58
C GLN A 24 2.52 0.41 5.83
N GLU A 25 2.62 -0.49 6.81
CA GLU A 25 3.44 -0.29 8.00
C GLU A 25 4.93 -0.17 7.68
N PHE A 26 5.43 -0.95 6.73
CA PHE A 26 6.82 -0.87 6.29
C PHE A 26 7.13 0.48 5.64
N PHE A 27 6.29 0.95 4.72
CA PHE A 27 6.48 2.25 4.05
C PHE A 27 6.32 3.43 5.00
N ALA A 28 5.33 3.38 5.91
CA ALA A 28 5.13 4.41 6.94
C ALA A 28 6.33 4.51 7.90
N GLN A 29 6.91 3.39 8.32
CA GLN A 29 8.13 3.39 9.15
C GLN A 29 9.36 3.96 8.43
N LYS A 30 9.37 3.94 7.10
CA LYS A 30 10.44 4.52 6.28
C LYS A 30 10.18 5.99 5.93
N GLY A 31 9.04 6.56 6.31
CA GLY A 31 8.65 7.93 5.96
C GLY A 31 8.29 8.10 4.47
N LEU A 32 7.83 7.03 3.82
CA LEU A 32 7.48 6.99 2.40
C LEU A 32 5.96 6.82 2.22
N GLU A 33 5.18 7.69 2.87
CA GLU A 33 3.70 7.70 2.80
C GLU A 33 3.12 8.51 1.64
#